data_AF-T2JRT6-F1
#
_entry.id   AF-T2JRT6-F1
#
_cell.length_a   1.000
_cell.length_b   1.000
_cell.length_c   1.000
_cell.angle_alpha   90.00
_cell.angle_beta   90.00
_cell.angle_gamma   90.00
#
_symmetry.space_group_name_H-M   'P 1'
#
loop_
_entity.id
_entity.type
_entity.pdbx_description
1 polymer ?
#
loop_
_entity_poly.entity_id
_entity_poly.type
_entity_poly.pdbx_seq_one_letter_code
_entity_poly.pdbx_strand_id
1 'polypeptide(L)'
;MIDVVAGTGDNRLYGQSGNDTLTLGGGDRAFGGSGDDQFFLLGGNNAVTGGLGADQFWIANAEIPESRHIITDFNLEDDLLNIAGLGVGSFSDLTLSNEDGNALIAFDDNELATLLRVDADSLTADNFGVLS
;
A
#
# COMPACT_ATOMS: atom_id res chain seq x y z
N MET A 1 17.03 7.85 -4.39
CA MET A 1 17.45 6.44 -4.36
C MET A 1 18.32 6.17 -3.15
N ILE A 2 17.64 6.16 -2.03
CA ILE A 2 18.00 5.46 -0.82
C ILE A 2 17.15 4.18 -0.82
N ASP A 3 17.79 3.04 -0.63
CA ASP A 3 17.09 1.77 -0.43
C ASP A 3 17.08 1.46 1.07
N VAL A 4 15.88 1.32 1.65
CA VAL A 4 15.72 1.01 3.08
C VAL A 4 15.04 -0.35 3.24
N VAL A 5 15.66 -1.24 4.01
CA VAL A 5 15.08 -2.55 4.36
C VAL A 5 14.98 -2.64 5.87
N ALA A 6 13.76 -2.78 6.38
CA ALA A 6 13.51 -3.04 7.79
C ALA A 6 13.48 -4.55 8.07
N GLY A 7 14.02 -4.93 9.24
CA GLY A 7 13.80 -6.26 9.82
C GLY A 7 12.46 -6.32 10.56
N THR A 8 12.19 -7.41 11.29
CA THR A 8 10.96 -7.55 12.09
C THR A 8 10.88 -6.50 13.23
N GLY A 9 9.68 -6.00 13.54
CA GLY A 9 9.41 -5.11 14.69
C GLY A 9 8.93 -3.72 14.24
N ASP A 10 8.63 -2.83 15.19
CA ASP A 10 8.06 -1.51 14.91
C ASP A 10 9.12 -0.48 14.46
N ASN A 11 9.63 -0.59 13.23
CA ASN A 11 10.64 0.33 12.71
C ASN A 11 10.02 1.63 12.17
N ARG A 12 10.89 2.63 11.97
CA ARG A 12 10.55 3.89 11.31
C ARG A 12 11.51 4.14 10.16
N LEU A 13 10.98 4.21 8.95
CA LEU A 13 11.73 4.39 7.71
C LEU A 13 11.40 5.77 7.11
N TYR A 14 12.39 6.40 6.49
CA TYR A 14 12.26 7.72 5.86
C TYR A 14 13.03 7.73 4.53
N GLY A 15 12.34 7.91 3.40
CA GLY A 15 12.95 8.06 2.07
C GLY A 15 13.63 9.43 1.92
N GLN A 16 12.93 10.48 2.38
CA GLN A 16 13.31 11.89 2.26
C GLN A 16 12.99 12.45 0.86
N SER A 17 14.00 12.67 0.03
CA SER A 17 13.82 13.36 -1.26
C SER A 17 14.43 12.56 -2.39
N GLY A 18 13.73 12.56 -3.52
CA GLY A 18 14.03 11.73 -4.68
C GLY A 18 13.28 10.41 -4.59
N ASN A 19 13.28 9.67 -5.69
CA ASN A 19 12.56 8.41 -5.80
C ASN A 19 13.29 7.32 -5.03
N ASP A 20 12.63 6.73 -4.06
CA ASP A 20 13.17 5.77 -3.12
C ASP A 20 12.41 4.43 -3.15
N THR A 21 13.07 3.40 -2.63
CA THR A 21 12.47 2.06 -2.49
C THR A 21 12.57 1.62 -1.04
N LEU A 22 11.42 1.42 -0.42
CA LEU A 22 11.29 1.11 0.99
C LEU A 22 10.63 -0.26 1.15
N THR A 23 11.36 -1.21 1.73
CA THR A 23 10.83 -2.54 2.07
C THR A 23 10.55 -2.61 3.57
N LEU A 24 9.28 -2.78 3.91
CA LEU A 24 8.78 -2.91 5.27
C LEU A 24 8.58 -4.39 5.61
N GLY A 25 8.84 -4.73 6.86
CA GLY A 25 8.53 -6.02 7.46
C GLY A 25 7.11 -6.01 8.00
N GLY A 26 6.92 -5.85 9.30
CA GLY A 26 5.58 -5.84 9.91
C GLY A 26 5.55 -4.99 11.18
N GLY A 27 4.48 -4.22 11.37
CA GLY A 27 4.38 -3.21 12.43
C GLY A 27 5.14 -1.90 12.12
N ASP A 28 5.68 -1.77 10.91
CA ASP A 28 6.55 -0.67 10.54
C ASP A 28 5.78 0.62 10.22
N ARG A 29 6.50 1.74 10.29
CA ARG A 29 6.03 3.04 9.80
C ARG A 29 6.99 3.58 8.75
N ALA A 30 6.49 4.02 7.61
CA ALA A 30 7.31 4.60 6.56
C ALA A 30 6.77 5.95 6.08
N PHE A 31 7.70 6.82 5.73
CA PHE A 31 7.46 8.13 5.14
C PHE A 31 8.33 8.27 3.89
N GLY A 32 7.73 8.34 2.70
CA GLY A 32 8.46 8.49 1.43
C GLY A 32 9.10 9.86 1.33
N GLY A 33 8.27 10.89 1.33
CA GLY A 33 8.69 12.28 1.36
C GLY A 33 8.38 12.96 0.04
N SER A 34 9.37 13.26 -0.79
CA SER A 34 9.13 13.82 -2.12
C SER A 34 9.82 12.99 -3.18
N GLY A 35 9.15 12.71 -4.30
CA GLY A 35 9.65 11.82 -5.34
C GLY A 35 8.63 10.70 -5.57
N ASP A 36 8.79 9.97 -6.67
CA ASP A 36 7.91 8.83 -6.95
C ASP A 36 8.46 7.59 -6.23
N ASP A 37 7.90 7.25 -5.08
CA ASP A 37 8.42 6.23 -4.18
C ASP A 37 7.74 4.87 -4.38
N GLN A 38 8.47 3.81 -4.02
CA GLN A 38 7.95 2.43 -4.03
C GLN A 38 8.03 1.82 -2.64
N PHE A 39 6.87 1.41 -2.12
CA PHE A 39 6.74 0.77 -0.82
C PHE A 39 6.37 -0.70 -0.98
N PHE A 40 7.25 -1.59 -0.53
CA PHE A 40 6.98 -3.02 -0.44
C PHE A 40 6.54 -3.37 0.98
N LEU A 41 5.23 -3.56 1.16
CA LEU A 41 4.64 -3.90 2.45
C LEU A 41 4.60 -5.42 2.56
N LEU A 42 5.62 -5.99 3.20
CA LEU A 42 5.61 -7.39 3.57
C LEU A 42 4.86 -7.53 4.91
N GLY A 43 4.79 -8.74 5.45
CA GLY A 43 4.21 -8.97 6.79
C GLY A 43 2.80 -8.41 6.94
N GLY A 44 2.55 -7.56 7.94
CA GLY A 44 1.24 -6.97 8.19
C GLY A 44 1.32 -5.74 9.09
N ASN A 45 0.20 -5.04 9.26
CA ASN A 45 0.06 -3.91 10.19
C ASN A 45 1.12 -2.80 10.00
N ASN A 46 1.48 -2.53 8.75
CA ASN A 46 2.37 -1.42 8.39
C ASN A 46 1.54 -0.15 8.19
N ALA A 47 2.09 1.01 8.57
CA ALA A 47 1.47 2.31 8.33
C ALA A 47 2.36 3.20 7.46
N VAL A 48 1.84 3.69 6.34
CA VAL A 48 2.65 4.33 5.29
C VAL A 48 2.07 5.69 4.91
N THR A 49 2.96 6.65 4.76
CA THR A 49 2.69 7.96 4.17
C THR A 49 3.59 8.08 2.93
N GLY A 50 3.01 8.20 1.74
CA GLY A 50 3.74 8.35 0.49
C GLY A 50 4.45 9.69 0.43
N GLY A 51 3.68 10.76 0.58
CA GLY A 51 4.15 12.13 0.47
C GLY A 51 3.79 12.75 -0.88
N LEU A 52 4.74 13.42 -1.52
CA LEU A 52 4.56 14.08 -2.81
C LEU A 52 5.17 13.22 -3.90
N GLY A 53 4.42 12.93 -4.95
CA GLY A 53 4.89 12.14 -6.09
C GLY A 53 3.79 11.19 -6.54
N ALA A 54 4.09 10.40 -7.56
CA ALA A 54 3.25 9.27 -7.96
C ALA A 54 3.76 8.01 -7.26
N ASP A 55 3.19 7.70 -6.10
CA ASP A 55 3.69 6.64 -5.24
C ASP A 55 3.07 5.28 -5.54
N GLN A 56 3.84 4.23 -5.28
CA GLN A 56 3.42 2.85 -5.50
C GLN A 56 3.43 2.06 -4.20
N PHE A 57 2.27 1.63 -3.75
CA PHE A 57 2.09 0.83 -2.53
C PHE A 57 1.82 -0.63 -2.89
N TRP A 58 2.81 -1.49 -2.73
CA TRP A 58 2.67 -2.93 -2.90
C TRP A 58 2.12 -3.54 -1.62
N ILE A 59 0.79 -3.59 -1.54
CA ILE A 59 0.02 -4.03 -0.35
C ILE A 59 -0.11 -5.55 -0.24
N ALA A 60 0.24 -6.27 -1.31
CA ALA A 60 0.41 -7.71 -1.30
C ALA A 60 1.32 -8.15 -2.44
N ASN A 61 2.29 -9.01 -2.12
CA ASN A 61 3.23 -9.56 -3.08
C ASN A 61 3.52 -11.03 -2.76
N ALA A 62 2.81 -11.93 -3.43
CA ALA A 62 2.81 -13.39 -3.23
C ALA A 62 2.33 -13.89 -1.85
N GLU A 63 2.07 -12.99 -0.90
CA GLU A 63 1.63 -13.30 0.45
C GLU A 63 0.48 -12.38 0.87
N ILE A 64 -0.49 -12.96 1.57
CA ILE A 64 -1.59 -12.23 2.22
C ILE A 64 -1.05 -11.68 3.55
N PRO A 65 -1.24 -10.40 3.87
CA PRO A 65 -0.74 -9.86 5.12
C PRO A 65 -1.48 -10.45 6.33
N GLU A 66 -0.75 -10.70 7.42
CA GLU A 66 -1.34 -11.22 8.68
C GLU A 66 -2.36 -10.25 9.31
N SER A 67 -2.24 -8.97 8.98
CA SER A 67 -3.15 -7.89 9.34
C SER A 67 -3.02 -6.78 8.32
N ARG A 68 -4.15 -6.16 7.96
CA ARG A 68 -4.22 -5.12 6.92
C ARG A 68 -3.19 -3.99 7.14
N HIS A 69 -2.65 -3.48 6.05
CA HIS A 69 -1.83 -2.27 6.07
C HIS A 69 -2.70 -1.01 6.17
N ILE A 70 -2.08 0.12 6.51
CA ILE A 70 -2.72 1.43 6.57
C ILE A 70 -1.94 2.39 5.67
N ILE A 71 -2.62 2.95 4.67
CA ILE A 71 -2.06 4.01 3.81
C ILE A 71 -2.77 5.31 4.17
N THR A 72 -1.99 6.33 4.48
CA THR A 72 -2.48 7.50 5.23
C THR A 72 -2.85 8.70 4.36
N ASP A 73 -2.35 8.76 3.12
CA ASP A 73 -2.42 9.95 2.26
C ASP A 73 -2.60 9.60 0.77
N PHE A 74 -3.15 8.41 0.45
CA PHE A 74 -3.34 7.95 -0.92
C PHE A 74 -4.03 8.99 -1.81
N ASN A 75 -3.36 9.35 -2.90
CA ASN A 75 -3.83 10.28 -3.92
C ASN A 75 -4.44 9.52 -5.11
N LEU A 76 -5.74 9.73 -5.34
CA LEU A 76 -6.50 9.07 -6.41
C LEU A 76 -6.02 9.44 -7.83
N GLU A 77 -5.32 10.55 -8.01
CA GLU A 77 -4.88 11.03 -9.33
C GLU A 77 -3.51 10.48 -9.72
N ASP A 78 -2.63 10.22 -8.74
CA ASP A 78 -1.20 9.95 -8.98
C ASP A 78 -0.73 8.59 -8.44
N ASP A 79 -1.33 8.07 -7.36
CA ASP A 79 -0.83 6.87 -6.67
C ASP A 79 -1.42 5.56 -7.20
N LEU A 80 -0.69 4.47 -6.99
CA LEU A 80 -1.10 3.12 -7.32
C LEU A 80 -1.04 2.15 -6.14
N LEU A 81 -2.09 1.35 -6.01
CA LEU A 81 -2.12 0.15 -5.18
C LEU A 81 -1.73 -1.07 -6.01
N ASN A 82 -0.61 -1.69 -5.66
CA ASN A 82 -0.12 -2.86 -6.38
C ASN A 82 -0.39 -4.15 -5.61
N ILE A 83 -0.92 -5.14 -6.34
CA ILE A 83 -1.19 -6.49 -5.82
C ILE A 83 -0.63 -7.49 -6.84
N ALA A 84 0.23 -8.38 -6.38
CA ALA A 84 0.83 -9.41 -7.22
C ALA A 84 0.93 -10.76 -6.50
N GLY A 85 0.97 -11.84 -7.28
CA GLY A 85 1.31 -13.18 -6.78
C GLY A 85 0.24 -13.88 -5.93
N LEU A 86 -0.95 -13.29 -5.78
CA LEU A 86 -2.08 -13.88 -5.05
C LEU A 86 -3.11 -14.60 -5.95
N GLY A 87 -2.90 -14.59 -7.27
CA GLY A 87 -3.91 -15.09 -8.23
C GLY A 87 -5.03 -14.09 -8.51
N VAL A 88 -4.90 -12.85 -8.05
CA VAL A 88 -5.76 -11.72 -8.47
C VAL A 88 -5.52 -11.49 -9.96
N GLY A 89 -6.52 -11.76 -10.80
CA GLY A 89 -6.43 -11.63 -12.24
C GLY A 89 -6.90 -10.26 -12.74
N SER A 90 -7.73 -9.57 -11.97
CA SER A 90 -8.30 -8.27 -12.32
C SER A 90 -8.78 -7.48 -11.11
N PHE A 91 -9.05 -6.19 -11.33
CA PHE A 91 -9.70 -5.31 -10.34
C PHE A 91 -11.03 -5.87 -9.82
N SER A 92 -11.79 -6.58 -10.66
CA SER A 92 -13.09 -7.15 -10.26
C SER A 92 -13.00 -8.31 -9.27
N ASP A 93 -11.79 -8.84 -9.05
CA ASP A 93 -11.56 -9.88 -8.04
C ASP A 93 -11.43 -9.27 -6.63
N LEU A 94 -11.23 -7.95 -6.53
CA LEU A 94 -11.11 -7.24 -5.27
C LEU A 94 -12.49 -6.91 -4.69
N THR A 95 -12.58 -6.98 -3.36
CA THR A 95 -13.73 -6.48 -2.60
C THR A 95 -13.36 -5.14 -1.97
N LEU A 96 -14.11 -4.10 -2.31
CA LEU A 96 -13.95 -2.75 -1.76
C LEU A 96 -15.13 -2.40 -0.87
N SER A 97 -14.88 -1.85 0.31
CA SER A 97 -15.94 -1.39 1.22
C SER A 97 -15.53 -0.13 1.98
N ASN A 98 -16.53 0.63 2.44
CA ASN A 98 -16.33 1.81 3.27
C ASN A 98 -16.45 1.45 4.77
N GLU A 99 -15.42 1.78 5.55
CA GLU A 99 -15.36 1.59 7.01
C GLU A 99 -14.94 2.89 7.70
N ASP A 100 -15.84 3.48 8.50
CA ASP A 100 -15.58 4.71 9.28
C ASP A 100 -15.00 5.88 8.44
N GLY A 101 -15.41 5.99 7.17
CA GLY A 101 -14.94 7.02 6.24
C GLY A 101 -13.59 6.72 5.57
N ASN A 102 -13.17 5.45 5.58
CA ASN A 102 -11.96 4.95 4.93
C ASN A 102 -12.34 3.83 3.95
N ALA A 103 -11.50 3.60 2.94
CA ALA A 103 -11.69 2.48 2.02
C ALA A 103 -10.94 1.25 2.52
N LEU A 104 -11.62 0.12 2.64
CA LEU A 104 -11.04 -1.19 2.88
C LEU A 104 -10.88 -1.94 1.55
N ILE A 105 -9.69 -2.48 1.32
CA ILE A 105 -9.33 -3.32 0.17
C ILE A 105 -9.15 -4.75 0.67
N ALA A 106 -9.90 -5.69 0.09
CA ALA A 106 -9.86 -7.10 0.45
C ALA A 106 -9.82 -8.01 -0.78
N PHE A 107 -9.34 -9.23 -0.57
CA PHE A 107 -9.32 -10.32 -1.56
C PHE A 107 -9.57 -11.66 -0.88
N ASP A 108 -10.50 -12.47 -1.40
CA ASP A 108 -10.88 -13.78 -0.85
C ASP A 108 -11.06 -13.78 0.68
N ASP A 109 -11.89 -12.86 1.20
CA ASP A 109 -12.16 -12.63 2.64
C ASP A 109 -10.95 -12.15 3.47
N ASN A 110 -9.79 -11.90 2.86
CA ASN A 110 -8.61 -11.37 3.55
C ASN A 110 -8.49 -9.87 3.31
N GLU A 111 -8.25 -9.13 4.40
CA GLU A 111 -8.08 -7.69 4.38
C GLU A 111 -6.63 -7.33 4.04
N LEU A 112 -6.42 -6.60 2.96
CA LEU A 112 -5.08 -6.26 2.47
C LEU A 112 -4.63 -4.90 3.00
N ALA A 113 -5.47 -3.88 2.83
CA ALA A 113 -5.14 -2.51 3.22
C ALA A 113 -6.37 -1.66 3.53
N THR A 114 -6.19 -0.65 4.36
CA THR A 114 -7.13 0.46 4.53
C THR A 114 -6.49 1.75 4.04
N LEU A 115 -7.23 2.51 3.22
CA LEU A 115 -6.85 3.86 2.77
C LEU A 115 -7.59 4.88 3.60
N LEU A 116 -6.84 5.65 4.40
CA LEU A 116 -7.46 6.63 5.28
C LEU A 116 -8.07 7.77 4.48
N ARG A 117 -9.30 8.16 4.85
CA ARG A 117 -10.04 9.29 4.26
C ARG A 117 -10.30 9.18 2.75
N VAL A 118 -10.21 7.97 2.20
CA VAL A 118 -10.59 7.67 0.82
C VAL A 118 -11.98 7.01 0.84
N ASP A 119 -12.85 7.41 -0.07
CA ASP A 119 -14.12 6.74 -0.32
C ASP A 119 -13.90 5.56 -1.26
N ALA A 120 -14.26 4.35 -0.83
CA ALA A 120 -14.11 3.14 -1.64
C ALA A 120 -14.84 3.24 -3.00
N ASP A 121 -15.96 3.97 -3.07
CA ASP A 121 -16.74 4.14 -4.30
C ASP A 121 -16.04 5.07 -5.32
N SER A 122 -15.01 5.81 -4.90
CA SER A 122 -14.19 6.66 -5.77
C SER A 122 -13.02 5.91 -6.42
N LEU A 123 -12.69 4.71 -5.93
CA LEU A 123 -11.62 3.89 -6.47
C LEU A 123 -12.06 3.21 -7.76
N THR A 124 -11.16 3.22 -8.75
CA THR A 124 -11.36 2.57 -10.04
C THR A 124 -10.20 1.63 -10.35
N ALA A 125 -10.32 0.86 -11.43
CA ALA A 125 -9.23 -0.01 -11.88
C ALA A 125 -7.92 0.75 -12.15
N ASP A 126 -7.98 2.05 -12.48
CA ASP A 126 -6.81 2.88 -12.75
C ASP A 126 -5.97 3.14 -11.48
N ASN A 127 -6.56 2.98 -10.29
CA ASN A 127 -5.85 3.10 -9.02
C ASN A 127 -5.09 1.83 -8.62
N PHE A 128 -5.15 0.76 -9.43
CA PHE A 128 -4.57 -0.54 -9.11
C PHE A 128 -3.64 -1.05 -10.20
N GLY A 129 -2.41 -1.40 -9.82
CA GLY A 129 -1.52 -2.21 -10.63
C GLY A 129 -1.66 -3.68 -10.23
N VAL A 130 -2.53 -4.41 -10.93
CA VAL A 130 -2.67 -5.87 -10.77
C VAL A 130 -1.79 -6.56 -11.80
N LEU A 131 -0.82 -7.35 -11.34
CA LEU A 131 0.01 -8.19 -12.21
C LEU A 131 -0.42 -9.65 -12.08
N SER A 132 -1.06 -10.15 -13.13
CA SER A 132 -1.44 -11.57 -13.31
C SER A 132 -0.25 -12.49 -13.52
#